data_AF-A0A800K3Z4-F1
#
_entry.id   AF-A0A800K3Z4-F1
#
_cell.length_a   1.000
_cell.length_b   1.000
_cell.length_c   1.000
_cell.angle_alpha   90.00
_cell.angle_beta   90.00
_cell.angle_gamma   90.00
#
_symmetry.space_group_name_H-M   'P 1'
#
loop_
_entity.id
_entity.type
_entity.pdbx_description
1 polymer ?
#
loop_
_entity_poly.entity_id
_entity_poly.type
_entity_poly.pdbx_seq_one_letter_code
_entity_poly.pdbx_strand_id
1 'polypeptide(L)'
;PVQSEQGVLGAIVGASNNDFEESKNILMNFCKDVFHFGDVGIGAKTKLISNFLSLGTATFVIETLKAAKHHNIDMQKLIDVARLAGCDFVKFQKRTPDICVPEHQKNKMRSTPWGDMKYIDYKKKIEFEKQEYDEIDEYCSKAGVQWFASVWDTESVKFLTQYSSIVKIPSALITNDELVIAARKNFKTLIISTGMSTENEIEHAVKIGKPDVIMHTNSSYPSDVNELNLNYILHLKNKYSNIDIGYSGHEYGLYTTVATVPMGAKWIERHITLDRRMWGSDHSSSVEPNGLFKLVMAVRNVEKAMGPGGPRKLYRSELEKRKSLRGDR
;
A
#
# COMPACT_ATOMS: atom_id res chain seq x y z
N PRO A 1 1.91 9.05 18.97
CA PRO A 1 0.71 8.18 18.98
C PRO A 1 -0.47 8.93 19.61
N VAL A 2 -1.68 8.76 19.07
CA VAL A 2 -2.85 9.56 19.47
C VAL A 2 -3.15 9.44 20.98
N GLN A 3 -2.98 8.26 21.58
CA GLN A 3 -3.18 8.07 23.02
C GLN A 3 -2.22 8.95 23.87
N SER A 4 -0.98 9.16 23.39
CA SER A 4 0.04 9.98 24.07
C SER A 4 -0.22 11.49 23.95
N GLU A 5 -1.01 11.93 22.98
CA GLU A 5 -1.46 13.32 22.84
C GLU A 5 -2.75 13.56 23.66
N GLN A 6 -3.50 12.50 23.95
CA GLN A 6 -4.69 12.50 24.81
C GLN A 6 -4.39 12.20 26.28
N GLY A 7 -3.15 11.86 26.65
CA GLY A 7 -2.73 11.61 28.03
C GLY A 7 -3.25 10.29 28.64
N VAL A 8 -3.69 9.33 27.83
CA VAL A 8 -4.26 8.05 28.27
C VAL A 8 -3.39 6.86 27.86
N LEU A 9 -3.38 5.82 28.68
CA LEU A 9 -2.73 4.55 28.39
C LEU A 9 -3.73 3.53 27.81
N GLY A 10 -3.20 2.51 27.12
CA GLY A 10 -3.89 1.27 26.81
C GLY A 10 -3.01 0.09 27.21
N ALA A 11 -3.62 -1.01 27.66
CA ALA A 11 -2.90 -2.19 28.13
C ALA A 11 -3.20 -3.44 27.28
N ILE A 12 -2.18 -4.30 27.15
CA ILE A 12 -2.29 -5.64 26.60
C ILE A 12 -1.80 -6.61 27.68
N VAL A 13 -2.62 -7.59 28.03
CA VAL A 13 -2.40 -8.52 29.15
C VAL A 13 -2.46 -9.95 28.64
N GLY A 14 -1.55 -10.81 29.11
CA GLY A 14 -1.69 -12.26 28.96
C GLY A 14 -1.63 -12.92 30.34
N ALA A 15 -2.71 -13.60 30.70
CA ALA A 15 -3.03 -14.17 32.00
C ALA A 15 -4.14 -15.23 31.82
N SER A 16 -4.53 -16.01 32.85
CA SER A 16 -5.74 -16.83 32.68
C SER A 16 -6.99 -15.93 32.58
N ASN A 17 -8.11 -16.46 32.06
CA ASN A 17 -9.37 -15.70 31.97
C ASN A 17 -9.83 -15.16 33.33
N ASN A 18 -9.60 -15.93 34.41
CA ASN A 18 -9.97 -15.54 35.77
C ASN A 18 -9.10 -14.37 36.26
N ASP A 19 -7.78 -14.54 36.19
CA ASP A 19 -6.82 -13.50 36.60
C ASP A 19 -6.99 -12.22 35.78
N PHE A 20 -7.37 -12.36 34.49
CA PHE A 20 -7.63 -11.22 33.62
C PHE A 20 -8.83 -10.40 34.08
N GLU A 21 -10.01 -11.01 34.28
CA GLU A 21 -11.21 -10.25 34.69
C GLU A 21 -11.05 -9.63 36.09
N GLU A 22 -10.30 -10.26 37.01
CA GLU A 22 -9.92 -9.66 38.28
C GLU A 22 -8.98 -8.45 38.08
N SER A 23 -7.90 -8.62 37.30
CA SER A 23 -6.91 -7.57 37.01
C SER A 23 -7.48 -6.39 36.21
N LYS A 24 -8.41 -6.65 35.29
CA LYS A 24 -9.05 -5.70 34.37
C LYS A 24 -9.72 -4.55 35.11
N ASN A 25 -10.42 -4.85 36.20
CA ASN A 25 -11.07 -3.83 37.04
C ASN A 25 -10.07 -2.87 37.69
N ILE A 26 -8.83 -3.32 37.96
CA ILE A 26 -7.75 -2.47 38.45
C ILE A 26 -7.14 -1.67 37.29
N LEU A 27 -6.84 -2.34 36.17
CA LEU A 27 -6.15 -1.74 35.01
C LEU A 27 -6.97 -0.64 34.31
N MET A 28 -8.30 -0.76 34.26
CA MET A 28 -9.20 0.25 33.68
C MET A 28 -9.20 1.60 34.41
N ASN A 29 -8.64 1.69 35.63
CA ASN A 29 -8.44 2.99 36.32
C ASN A 29 -7.25 3.78 35.76
N PHE A 30 -6.34 3.12 35.04
CA PHE A 30 -5.11 3.70 34.49
C PHE A 30 -5.09 3.69 32.96
N CYS A 31 -5.84 2.78 32.35
CA CYS A 31 -5.91 2.57 30.91
C CYS A 31 -7.34 2.79 30.40
N LYS A 32 -7.48 3.49 29.27
CA LYS A 32 -8.76 3.68 28.58
C LYS A 32 -9.29 2.37 28.00
N ASP A 33 -8.39 1.54 27.50
CA ASP A 33 -8.66 0.28 26.82
C ASP A 33 -7.71 -0.81 27.37
N VAL A 34 -8.24 -1.99 27.71
CA VAL A 34 -7.47 -3.12 28.27
C VAL A 34 -7.85 -4.39 27.52
N PHE A 35 -6.88 -4.98 26.81
CA PHE A 35 -7.10 -6.15 25.95
C PHE A 35 -6.45 -7.42 26.51
N HIS A 36 -7.21 -8.51 26.56
CA HIS A 36 -6.70 -9.85 26.87
C HIS A 36 -6.16 -10.53 25.62
N PHE A 37 -4.98 -11.11 25.73
CA PHE A 37 -4.29 -11.85 24.68
C PHE A 37 -3.77 -13.17 25.24
N GLY A 38 -4.69 -14.05 25.63
CA GLY A 38 -4.41 -15.43 26.03
C GLY A 38 -3.60 -15.57 27.32
N ASP A 39 -3.01 -16.75 27.51
CA ASP A 39 -2.41 -17.18 28.78
C ASP A 39 -1.17 -16.38 29.23
N VAL A 40 -0.76 -16.67 30.48
CA VAL A 40 0.43 -16.11 31.12
C VAL A 40 1.66 -16.20 30.20
N GLY A 41 2.32 -15.06 30.00
CA GLY A 41 3.50 -14.95 29.14
C GLY A 41 3.21 -14.73 27.65
N ILE A 42 1.97 -14.93 27.17
CA ILE A 42 1.59 -14.47 25.83
C ILE A 42 1.60 -12.94 25.80
N GLY A 43 1.13 -12.25 26.84
CA GLY A 43 1.16 -10.78 26.90
C GLY A 43 2.55 -10.16 26.69
N ALA A 44 3.63 -10.80 27.14
CA ALA A 44 5.00 -10.35 26.88
C ALA A 44 5.41 -10.58 25.41
N LYS A 45 5.04 -11.73 24.82
CA LYS A 45 5.24 -12.02 23.39
C LYS A 45 4.42 -11.07 22.51
N THR A 46 3.16 -10.81 22.85
CA THR A 46 2.27 -9.85 22.18
C THR A 46 2.75 -8.41 22.36
N LYS A 47 3.39 -8.03 23.48
CA LYS A 47 4.04 -6.72 23.62
C LYS A 47 5.30 -6.59 22.76
N LEU A 48 6.10 -7.66 22.66
CA LEU A 48 7.21 -7.74 21.70
C LEU A 48 6.71 -7.61 20.26
N ILE A 49 5.69 -8.38 19.88
CA ILE A 49 5.02 -8.33 18.58
C ILE A 49 4.38 -6.95 18.35
N SER A 50 3.75 -6.33 19.34
CA SER A 50 3.14 -5.00 19.24
C SER A 50 4.20 -3.93 18.97
N ASN A 51 5.35 -3.98 19.65
CA ASN A 51 6.50 -3.11 19.37
C ASN A 51 7.13 -3.40 17.98
N PHE A 52 6.86 -4.58 17.40
CA PHE A 52 7.25 -5.00 16.05
C PHE A 52 6.14 -4.77 14.99
N LEU A 53 4.92 -4.43 15.42
CA LEU A 53 3.74 -4.15 14.58
C LEU A 53 3.38 -2.66 14.55
N SER A 54 3.88 -1.86 15.48
CA SER A 54 4.20 -0.46 15.22
C SER A 54 5.37 -0.31 14.22
N LEU A 55 5.45 -1.19 13.20
CA LEU A 55 6.66 -1.45 12.43
C LEU A 55 6.57 -2.33 11.13
N GLY A 56 5.54 -2.50 10.29
CA GLY A 56 4.09 -2.41 10.40
C GLY A 56 3.25 -2.25 9.08
N THR A 57 3.80 -2.18 7.84
CA THR A 57 3.12 -2.30 6.47
C THR A 57 1.83 -1.45 6.16
N ALA A 58 1.03 -1.49 5.07
CA ALA A 58 0.74 -2.42 3.94
C ALA A 58 0.14 -1.76 2.63
N THR A 59 0.38 -2.35 1.44
CA THR A 59 -0.39 -2.27 0.15
C THR A 59 -0.14 -3.55 -0.67
N PHE A 60 -1.17 -4.29 -1.12
CA PHE A 60 -1.03 -5.75 -1.29
C PHE A 60 -0.52 -6.33 -2.61
N VAL A 61 0.22 -7.43 -2.44
CA VAL A 61 0.40 -8.52 -3.43
C VAL A 61 -0.46 -9.71 -2.99
N ILE A 62 -1.25 -10.27 -3.92
CA ILE A 62 -2.18 -11.38 -3.65
C ILE A 62 -1.46 -12.68 -3.30
N GLU A 63 -0.25 -12.88 -3.84
CA GLU A 63 0.60 -14.05 -3.57
C GLU A 63 0.98 -14.10 -2.07
N THR A 64 1.30 -12.95 -1.44
CA THR A 64 1.46 -12.83 0.04
C THR A 64 0.20 -13.25 0.81
N LEU A 65 -0.99 -12.86 0.32
CA LEU A 65 -2.26 -13.07 1.03
C LEU A 65 -2.75 -14.52 1.00
N LYS A 66 -2.62 -15.21 -0.13
CA LYS A 66 -2.97 -16.65 -0.20
C LYS A 66 -1.92 -17.54 0.44
N ALA A 67 -0.65 -17.14 0.46
CA ALA A 67 0.35 -17.76 1.33
C ALA A 67 0.01 -17.55 2.82
N ALA A 68 -0.46 -16.36 3.22
CA ALA A 68 -0.93 -16.09 4.58
C ALA A 68 -2.08 -17.05 4.98
N LYS A 69 -3.14 -17.12 4.16
CA LYS A 69 -4.29 -18.04 4.34
C LYS A 69 -3.86 -19.53 4.39
N HIS A 70 -2.84 -19.93 3.63
CA HIS A 70 -2.25 -21.28 3.64
C HIS A 70 -1.42 -21.60 4.91
N HIS A 71 -0.97 -20.58 5.66
CA HIS A 71 -0.16 -20.72 6.88
C HIS A 71 -0.90 -20.26 8.15
N ASN A 72 -2.23 -20.18 8.15
CA ASN A 72 -3.07 -19.63 9.23
C ASN A 72 -2.66 -18.20 9.66
N ILE A 73 -2.01 -17.44 8.78
CA ILE A 73 -1.77 -16.01 8.97
C ILE A 73 -3.02 -15.28 8.48
N ASP A 74 -3.65 -14.58 9.41
CA ASP A 74 -4.93 -13.93 9.24
C ASP A 74 -4.84 -12.69 8.34
N MET A 75 -5.73 -12.60 7.35
CA MET A 75 -5.92 -11.46 6.45
C MET A 75 -6.10 -10.15 7.21
N GLN A 76 -6.86 -10.20 8.31
CA GLN A 76 -7.20 -9.05 9.14
C GLN A 76 -5.94 -8.36 9.68
N LYS A 77 -5.00 -9.17 10.20
CA LYS A 77 -3.73 -8.69 10.78
C LYS A 77 -2.87 -7.93 9.79
N LEU A 78 -3.04 -8.15 8.48
CA LEU A 78 -2.31 -7.43 7.44
C LEU A 78 -2.95 -6.08 7.08
N ILE A 79 -4.26 -5.94 7.28
CA ILE A 79 -5.00 -4.67 7.07
C ILE A 79 -4.96 -3.80 8.35
N ASP A 80 -4.97 -4.40 9.55
CA ASP A 80 -4.58 -3.73 10.81
C ASP A 80 -3.19 -3.09 10.67
N VAL A 81 -2.26 -3.84 10.11
CA VAL A 81 -0.93 -3.42 9.70
C VAL A 81 -1.02 -2.22 8.74
N ALA A 82 -1.80 -2.29 7.65
CA ALA A 82 -2.02 -1.14 6.73
C ALA A 82 -2.42 0.15 7.45
N ARG A 83 -3.36 0.02 8.39
CA ARG A 83 -3.85 1.10 9.24
C ARG A 83 -2.77 1.66 10.15
N LEU A 84 -1.97 0.79 10.78
CA LEU A 84 -0.98 1.16 11.79
C LEU A 84 0.17 2.00 11.24
N ALA A 85 0.58 1.83 9.97
CA ALA A 85 1.58 2.72 9.36
C ALA A 85 1.04 4.10 9.00
N GLY A 86 -0.28 4.26 8.91
CA GLY A 86 -0.91 5.44 8.31
C GLY A 86 -0.84 5.43 6.78
N CYS A 87 -0.96 4.25 6.15
CA CYS A 87 -1.26 4.16 4.73
C CYS A 87 -2.71 4.60 4.48
N ASP A 88 -2.93 5.51 3.53
CA ASP A 88 -4.26 6.10 3.26
C ASP A 88 -5.23 5.09 2.61
N PHE A 89 -4.68 4.14 1.83
CA PHE A 89 -5.42 3.15 1.07
C PHE A 89 -4.78 1.77 1.11
N VAL A 90 -5.62 0.76 0.90
CA VAL A 90 -5.22 -0.61 0.62
C VAL A 90 -5.58 -0.97 -0.82
N LYS A 91 -4.64 -1.50 -1.60
CA LYS A 91 -4.91 -1.96 -2.98
C LYS A 91 -4.69 -3.46 -3.17
N PHE A 92 -5.64 -4.09 -3.87
CA PHE A 92 -5.56 -5.48 -4.37
C PHE A 92 -5.55 -5.50 -5.92
N GLN A 93 -5.80 -6.65 -6.54
CA GLN A 93 -6.01 -6.76 -7.99
C GLN A 93 -7.15 -7.75 -8.28
N LYS A 94 -8.08 -7.41 -9.18
CA LYS A 94 -9.11 -8.36 -9.66
C LYS A 94 -8.87 -8.67 -11.14
N ARG A 95 -8.89 -9.96 -11.47
CA ARG A 95 -8.85 -10.47 -12.85
C ARG A 95 -9.81 -11.64 -13.05
N THR A 96 -10.19 -11.86 -14.31
CA THR A 96 -10.80 -13.10 -14.79
C THR A 96 -9.72 -13.92 -15.51
N PRO A 97 -9.12 -14.97 -14.91
CA PRO A 97 -7.91 -15.60 -15.45
C PRO A 97 -8.02 -16.14 -16.88
N ASP A 98 -9.19 -16.65 -17.28
CA ASP A 98 -9.42 -17.16 -18.65
C ASP A 98 -9.40 -16.06 -19.72
N ILE A 99 -9.69 -14.81 -19.34
CA ILE A 99 -9.63 -13.62 -20.19
C ILE A 99 -8.21 -13.03 -20.15
N CYS A 100 -7.66 -12.81 -18.95
CA CYS A 100 -6.44 -12.02 -18.77
C CYS A 100 -5.13 -12.77 -19.05
N VAL A 101 -5.14 -14.11 -19.07
CA VAL A 101 -3.95 -14.90 -19.40
C VAL A 101 -3.91 -15.14 -20.92
N PRO A 102 -2.89 -14.66 -21.65
CA PRO A 102 -2.79 -14.89 -23.09
C PRO A 102 -2.75 -16.39 -23.42
N GLU A 103 -3.42 -16.81 -24.49
CA GLU A 103 -3.61 -18.24 -24.81
C GLU A 103 -2.28 -19.01 -24.91
N HIS A 104 -1.26 -18.40 -25.53
CA HIS A 104 0.09 -18.95 -25.65
C HIS A 104 0.85 -19.08 -24.30
N GLN A 105 0.34 -18.50 -23.22
CA GLN A 105 0.85 -18.67 -21.85
C GLN A 105 0.06 -19.72 -21.07
N LYS A 106 -1.26 -19.87 -21.29
CA LYS A 106 -2.16 -20.70 -20.46
C LYS A 106 -1.62 -22.10 -20.19
N ASN A 107 -1.16 -22.79 -21.25
CA ASN A 107 -0.68 -24.18 -21.17
C ASN A 107 0.81 -24.34 -20.78
N LYS A 108 1.56 -23.27 -20.52
CA LYS A 108 2.94 -23.39 -20.03
C LYS A 108 2.94 -23.95 -18.61
N MET A 109 3.80 -24.92 -18.34
CA MET A 109 4.00 -25.43 -16.99
C MET A 109 4.78 -24.41 -16.14
N ARG A 110 4.39 -24.26 -14.88
CA ARG A 110 5.08 -23.49 -13.85
C ARG A 110 5.19 -24.35 -12.60
N SER A 111 6.39 -24.46 -12.04
CA SER A 111 6.57 -25.07 -10.72
C SER A 111 6.12 -24.11 -9.63
N THR A 112 5.30 -24.56 -8.68
CA THR A 112 4.67 -23.74 -7.64
C THR A 112 4.79 -24.41 -6.26
N PRO A 113 4.49 -23.70 -5.14
CA PRO A 113 4.49 -24.28 -3.80
C PRO A 113 3.46 -25.41 -3.61
N TRP A 114 2.55 -25.59 -4.57
CA TRP A 114 1.54 -26.66 -4.59
C TRP A 114 1.79 -27.69 -5.70
N GLY A 115 3.05 -27.80 -6.16
CA GLY A 115 3.46 -28.67 -7.26
C GLY A 115 3.45 -27.98 -8.63
N ASP A 116 3.82 -28.74 -9.66
CA ASP A 116 3.84 -28.29 -11.05
C ASP A 116 2.42 -28.26 -11.63
N MET A 117 2.04 -27.13 -12.24
CA MET A 117 0.72 -26.94 -12.84
C MET A 117 0.80 -26.01 -14.05
N LYS A 118 -0.27 -25.95 -14.86
CA LYS A 118 -0.32 -24.99 -15.96
C LYS A 118 -0.43 -23.57 -15.41
N TYR A 119 0.07 -22.59 -16.16
CA TYR A 119 0.03 -21.18 -15.76
C TYR A 119 -1.41 -20.65 -15.59
N ILE A 120 -2.38 -21.17 -16.36
CA ILE A 120 -3.80 -20.85 -16.14
C ILE A 120 -4.33 -21.40 -14.81
N ASP A 121 -4.00 -22.64 -14.46
CA ASP A 121 -4.44 -23.28 -13.21
C ASP A 121 -3.82 -22.57 -12.00
N TYR A 122 -2.54 -22.19 -12.11
CA TYR A 122 -1.87 -21.31 -11.16
C TYR A 122 -2.61 -19.97 -10.98
N LYS A 123 -2.93 -19.28 -12.09
CA LYS A 123 -3.61 -17.98 -12.02
C LYS A 123 -5.05 -18.06 -11.52
N LYS A 124 -5.75 -19.18 -11.72
CA LYS A 124 -7.03 -19.46 -11.05
C LYS A 124 -6.83 -19.69 -9.55
N LYS A 125 -5.87 -20.54 -9.15
CA LYS A 125 -5.60 -20.85 -7.75
C LYS A 125 -5.22 -19.62 -6.91
N ILE A 126 -4.50 -18.65 -7.48
CA ILE A 126 -4.14 -17.41 -6.77
C ILE A 126 -5.19 -16.30 -6.83
N GLU A 127 -6.18 -16.34 -7.72
CA GLU A 127 -7.13 -15.24 -7.87
C GLU A 127 -8.21 -15.29 -6.77
N PHE A 128 -8.63 -14.13 -6.24
CA PHE A 128 -9.65 -14.07 -5.19
C PHE A 128 -11.08 -14.18 -5.77
N GLU A 129 -11.94 -14.87 -5.03
CA GLU A 129 -13.37 -15.04 -5.35
C GLU A 129 -14.27 -14.11 -4.52
N LYS A 130 -15.56 -14.03 -4.90
CA LYS A 130 -16.56 -13.09 -4.33
C LYS A 130 -16.53 -12.99 -2.80
N GLN A 131 -16.58 -14.13 -2.11
CA GLN A 131 -16.56 -14.20 -0.64
C GLN A 131 -15.27 -13.59 -0.05
N GLU A 132 -14.12 -13.80 -0.68
CA GLU A 132 -12.83 -13.29 -0.19
C GLU A 132 -12.76 -11.76 -0.31
N TYR A 133 -13.48 -11.16 -1.27
CA TYR A 133 -13.66 -9.70 -1.36
C TYR A 133 -14.72 -9.16 -0.39
N ASP A 134 -15.77 -9.92 -0.10
CA ASP A 134 -16.75 -9.54 0.93
C ASP A 134 -16.12 -9.53 2.34
N GLU A 135 -15.28 -10.52 2.64
CA GLU A 135 -14.44 -10.58 3.85
C GLU A 135 -13.47 -9.38 3.94
N ILE A 136 -12.86 -8.98 2.82
CA ILE A 136 -11.98 -7.79 2.74
C ILE A 136 -12.78 -6.50 2.95
N ASP A 137 -13.95 -6.35 2.33
CA ASP A 137 -14.74 -5.12 2.39
C ASP A 137 -15.33 -4.87 3.78
N GLU A 138 -15.95 -5.89 4.37
CA GLU A 138 -16.47 -5.82 5.73
C GLU A 138 -15.35 -5.48 6.73
N TYR A 139 -14.15 -6.04 6.53
CA TYR A 139 -13.01 -5.77 7.39
C TYR A 139 -12.45 -4.35 7.19
N CYS A 140 -12.21 -3.92 5.95
CA CYS A 140 -11.75 -2.56 5.64
C CYS A 140 -12.72 -1.49 6.19
N SER A 141 -14.03 -1.74 6.08
CA SER A 141 -15.09 -0.92 6.66
C SER A 141 -14.98 -0.82 8.19
N LYS A 142 -14.89 -1.96 8.90
CA LYS A 142 -14.66 -2.02 10.37
C LYS A 142 -13.34 -1.36 10.79
N ALA A 143 -12.28 -1.48 9.97
CA ALA A 143 -10.98 -0.88 10.19
C ALA A 143 -10.96 0.64 9.87
N GLY A 144 -11.97 1.18 9.18
CA GLY A 144 -11.97 2.58 8.72
C GLY A 144 -10.86 2.88 7.70
N VAL A 145 -10.47 1.88 6.91
CA VAL A 145 -9.42 1.99 5.86
C VAL A 145 -10.08 1.82 4.50
N GLN A 146 -9.83 2.74 3.57
CA GLN A 146 -10.39 2.66 2.22
C GLN A 146 -9.60 1.69 1.36
N TRP A 147 -10.28 0.95 0.48
CA TRP A 147 -9.63 0.02 -0.43
C TRP A 147 -10.13 0.13 -1.87
N PHE A 148 -9.31 -0.38 -2.79
CA PHE A 148 -9.63 -0.52 -4.20
C PHE A 148 -8.79 -1.63 -4.85
N ALA A 149 -8.97 -1.87 -6.16
CA ALA A 149 -8.18 -2.85 -6.88
C ALA A 149 -7.69 -2.35 -8.25
N SER A 150 -6.60 -2.96 -8.71
CA SER A 150 -6.25 -2.96 -10.14
C SER A 150 -7.13 -3.95 -10.89
N VAL A 151 -7.91 -3.48 -11.87
CA VAL A 151 -8.76 -4.35 -12.73
C VAL A 151 -7.99 -4.78 -13.97
N TRP A 152 -8.20 -6.03 -14.41
CA TRP A 152 -7.49 -6.61 -15.55
C TRP A 152 -8.39 -6.97 -16.76
N ASP A 153 -9.70 -6.77 -16.65
CA ASP A 153 -10.70 -7.08 -17.66
C ASP A 153 -12.04 -6.39 -17.35
N THR A 154 -12.96 -6.37 -18.31
CA THR A 154 -14.24 -5.66 -18.19
C THR A 154 -15.26 -6.35 -17.28
N GLU A 155 -15.10 -7.65 -16.96
CA GLU A 155 -15.87 -8.28 -15.88
C GLU A 155 -15.31 -7.89 -14.50
N SER A 156 -13.98 -7.77 -14.36
CA SER A 156 -13.35 -7.20 -13.16
C SER A 156 -13.74 -5.74 -12.90
N VAL A 157 -13.99 -4.94 -13.95
CA VAL A 157 -14.64 -3.62 -13.83
C VAL A 157 -16.02 -3.75 -13.20
N LYS A 158 -16.92 -4.57 -13.77
CA LYS A 158 -18.29 -4.77 -13.25
C LYS A 158 -18.30 -5.33 -11.83
N PHE A 159 -17.35 -6.20 -11.50
CA PHE A 159 -17.21 -6.79 -10.17
C PHE A 159 -16.88 -5.74 -9.10
N LEU A 160 -15.96 -4.80 -9.39
CA LEU A 160 -15.42 -3.88 -8.38
C LEU A 160 -16.35 -2.69 -8.07
N THR A 161 -17.34 -2.37 -8.93
CA THR A 161 -18.26 -1.22 -8.73
C THR A 161 -19.09 -1.31 -7.45
N GLN A 162 -19.34 -2.51 -6.93
CA GLN A 162 -20.11 -2.72 -5.69
C GLN A 162 -19.30 -2.39 -4.42
N TYR A 163 -17.96 -2.26 -4.53
CA TYR A 163 -17.05 -2.12 -3.39
C TYR A 163 -16.36 -0.76 -3.31
N SER A 164 -15.89 -0.23 -4.44
CA SER A 164 -15.05 0.98 -4.43
C SER A 164 -15.45 1.98 -5.50
N SER A 165 -15.30 3.27 -5.18
CA SER A 165 -15.44 4.36 -6.14
C SER A 165 -14.12 4.70 -6.86
N ILE A 166 -13.03 4.02 -6.48
CA ILE A 166 -11.68 4.17 -7.03
C ILE A 166 -11.31 2.90 -7.80
N VAL A 167 -10.61 3.04 -8.94
CA VAL A 167 -10.06 1.91 -9.69
C VAL A 167 -8.68 2.24 -10.26
N LYS A 168 -7.85 1.22 -10.47
CA LYS A 168 -6.57 1.35 -11.17
C LYS A 168 -6.51 0.48 -12.44
N ILE A 169 -6.00 1.04 -13.53
CA ILE A 169 -5.50 0.27 -14.68
C ILE A 169 -4.02 -0.04 -14.44
N PRO A 170 -3.59 -1.32 -14.42
CA PRO A 170 -2.17 -1.68 -14.33
C PRO A 170 -1.45 -1.36 -15.65
N SER A 171 -0.14 -1.11 -15.61
CA SER A 171 0.64 -0.70 -16.78
C SER A 171 0.55 -1.68 -17.96
N ALA A 172 0.38 -2.97 -17.68
CA ALA A 172 0.20 -4.02 -18.68
C ALA A 172 -1.08 -3.89 -19.54
N LEU A 173 -2.01 -2.99 -19.18
CA LEU A 173 -3.34 -2.86 -19.82
C LEU A 173 -3.76 -1.40 -20.08
N ILE A 174 -2.84 -0.44 -19.96
CA ILE A 174 -3.07 0.97 -20.33
C ILE A 174 -3.46 1.16 -21.81
N THR A 175 -3.04 0.24 -22.68
CA THR A 175 -3.36 0.19 -24.11
C THR A 175 -4.66 -0.58 -24.44
N ASN A 176 -5.41 -1.02 -23.43
CA ASN A 176 -6.72 -1.66 -23.64
C ASN A 176 -7.83 -0.61 -23.57
N ASP A 177 -8.15 -0.01 -24.73
CA ASP A 177 -9.17 1.04 -24.87
C ASP A 177 -10.52 0.65 -24.25
N GLU A 178 -11.01 -0.57 -24.47
CA GLU A 178 -12.28 -1.04 -23.92
C GLU A 178 -12.25 -1.02 -22.39
N LEU A 179 -11.18 -1.54 -21.78
CA LEU A 179 -11.00 -1.57 -20.33
C LEU A 179 -10.86 -0.17 -19.73
N VAL A 180 -10.08 0.71 -20.37
CA VAL A 180 -9.88 2.10 -19.91
C VAL A 180 -11.18 2.90 -19.97
N ILE A 181 -11.94 2.78 -21.07
CA ILE A 181 -13.24 3.44 -21.24
C ILE A 181 -14.27 2.87 -20.25
N ALA A 182 -14.32 1.55 -20.07
CA ALA A 182 -15.20 0.90 -19.11
C ALA A 182 -14.88 1.32 -17.66
N ALA A 183 -13.60 1.41 -17.30
CA ALA A 183 -13.18 1.89 -15.98
C ALA A 183 -13.56 3.36 -15.77
N ARG A 184 -13.29 4.26 -16.73
CA ARG A 184 -13.69 5.68 -16.61
C ARG A 184 -15.20 5.86 -16.45
N LYS A 185 -16.01 5.06 -17.15
CA LYS A 185 -17.48 5.14 -17.10
C LYS A 185 -18.07 4.72 -15.76
N ASN A 186 -17.44 3.76 -15.07
CA ASN A 186 -18.02 3.10 -13.90
C ASN A 186 -17.46 3.59 -12.55
N PHE A 187 -16.30 4.27 -12.53
CA PHE A 187 -15.65 4.70 -11.29
C PHE A 187 -15.51 6.22 -11.18
N LYS A 188 -15.60 6.74 -9.95
CA LYS A 188 -15.43 8.16 -9.63
C LYS A 188 -13.98 8.61 -9.78
N THR A 189 -13.03 7.76 -9.41
CA THR A 189 -11.59 8.03 -9.50
C THR A 189 -10.89 6.95 -10.31
N LEU A 190 -10.26 7.34 -11.41
CA LEU A 190 -9.48 6.47 -12.29
C LEU A 190 -7.98 6.78 -12.15
N ILE A 191 -7.22 5.75 -11.76
CA ILE A 191 -5.76 5.76 -11.69
C ILE A 191 -5.21 4.95 -12.86
N ILE A 192 -4.20 5.45 -13.58
CA ILE A 192 -3.46 4.66 -14.59
C ILE A 192 -1.96 4.60 -14.25
N SER A 193 -1.28 3.54 -14.68
CA SER A 193 0.19 3.39 -14.58
C SER A 193 0.84 3.31 -15.95
N THR A 194 2.00 3.96 -16.12
CA THR A 194 2.61 4.23 -17.45
C THR A 194 3.82 3.37 -17.81
N GLY A 195 4.16 2.36 -16.99
CA GLY A 195 5.32 1.50 -17.23
C GLY A 195 5.15 0.62 -18.47
N MET A 196 6.26 0.41 -19.21
CA MET A 196 6.31 -0.25 -20.52
C MET A 196 5.67 0.54 -21.68
N SER A 197 5.11 1.74 -21.43
CA SER A 197 4.42 2.55 -22.44
C SER A 197 5.31 3.61 -23.07
N THR A 198 5.03 3.93 -24.33
CA THR A 198 5.51 5.13 -25.04
C THR A 198 4.64 6.35 -24.72
N GLU A 199 5.16 7.56 -25.00
CA GLU A 199 4.39 8.81 -24.87
C GLU A 199 3.05 8.76 -25.61
N ASN A 200 3.01 8.20 -26.82
CA ASN A 200 1.80 8.14 -27.64
C ASN A 200 0.71 7.28 -27.00
N GLU A 201 1.09 6.15 -26.38
CA GLU A 201 0.15 5.27 -25.67
C GLU A 201 -0.36 5.93 -24.38
N ILE A 202 0.49 6.67 -23.67
CA ILE A 202 0.12 7.43 -22.48
C ILE A 202 -0.83 8.58 -22.84
N GLU A 203 -0.53 9.36 -23.88
CA GLU A 203 -1.38 10.45 -24.37
C GLU A 203 -2.75 9.93 -24.85
N HIS A 204 -2.78 8.80 -25.57
CA HIS A 204 -4.01 8.15 -26.01
C HIS A 204 -4.85 7.65 -24.83
N ALA A 205 -4.23 6.95 -23.87
CA ALA A 205 -4.90 6.48 -22.67
C ALA A 205 -5.42 7.63 -21.79
N VAL A 206 -4.69 8.74 -21.68
CA VAL A 206 -5.15 9.97 -20.99
C VAL A 206 -6.32 10.62 -21.73
N LYS A 207 -6.30 10.65 -23.07
CA LYS A 207 -7.35 11.23 -23.92
C LYS A 207 -8.67 10.47 -23.83
N ILE A 208 -8.65 9.14 -23.94
CA ILE A 208 -9.87 8.30 -23.86
C ILE A 208 -10.30 8.09 -22.41
N GLY A 209 -9.32 7.90 -21.53
CA GLY A 209 -9.54 7.50 -20.14
C GLY A 209 -9.80 8.66 -19.21
N LYS A 210 -9.28 9.88 -19.46
CA LYS A 210 -9.41 11.04 -18.56
C LYS A 210 -9.17 10.66 -17.08
N PRO A 211 -7.97 10.13 -16.75
CA PRO A 211 -7.64 9.70 -15.40
C PRO A 211 -7.57 10.89 -14.46
N ASP A 212 -7.89 10.65 -13.20
CA ASP A 212 -7.68 11.59 -12.10
C ASP A 212 -6.23 11.52 -11.60
N VAL A 213 -5.57 10.36 -11.77
CA VAL A 213 -4.19 10.11 -11.34
C VAL A 213 -3.36 9.37 -12.41
N ILE A 214 -2.16 9.86 -12.70
CA ILE A 214 -1.15 9.19 -13.55
C ILE A 214 0.04 8.78 -12.69
N MET A 215 0.34 7.49 -12.65
CA MET A 215 1.39 6.89 -11.83
C MET A 215 2.61 6.53 -12.68
N HIS A 216 3.68 7.32 -12.56
CA HIS A 216 4.99 6.96 -13.11
C HIS A 216 5.49 5.64 -12.51
N THR A 217 6.05 4.76 -13.33
CA THR A 217 6.56 3.47 -12.87
C THR A 217 7.48 2.82 -13.91
N ASN A 218 8.54 2.16 -13.46
CA ASN A 218 9.22 1.12 -14.24
C ASN A 218 8.63 -0.24 -13.84
N SER A 219 8.37 -1.13 -14.81
CA SER A 219 7.73 -2.44 -14.60
C SER A 219 8.72 -3.62 -14.66
N SER A 220 10.00 -3.39 -14.35
CA SER A 220 10.95 -4.43 -13.94
C SER A 220 10.84 -4.70 -12.43
N TYR A 221 10.94 -5.96 -12.00
CA TYR A 221 10.72 -6.40 -10.62
C TYR A 221 11.91 -7.28 -10.13
N PRO A 222 12.84 -6.75 -9.31
CA PRO A 222 12.96 -5.34 -8.91
C PRO A 222 13.45 -4.45 -10.05
N SER A 223 13.10 -3.15 -9.98
CA SER A 223 13.67 -2.14 -10.89
C SER A 223 15.07 -1.73 -10.46
N ASP A 224 15.96 -1.56 -11.43
CA ASP A 224 17.27 -0.94 -11.18
C ASP A 224 17.09 0.58 -10.97
N VAL A 225 17.83 1.15 -10.01
CA VAL A 225 17.75 2.57 -9.65
C VAL A 225 18.11 3.52 -10.79
N ASN A 226 18.96 3.09 -11.73
CA ASN A 226 19.35 3.85 -12.91
C ASN A 226 18.22 3.90 -13.96
N GLU A 227 17.35 2.89 -14.00
CA GLU A 227 16.21 2.80 -14.92
C GLU A 227 14.93 3.49 -14.39
N LEU A 228 14.95 4.05 -13.18
CA LEU A 228 13.76 4.64 -12.57
C LEU A 228 13.30 5.96 -13.19
N ASN A 229 14.20 6.71 -13.84
CA ASN A 229 13.93 8.00 -14.48
C ASN A 229 12.95 8.90 -13.70
N LEU A 230 13.22 9.19 -12.42
CA LEU A 230 12.27 9.92 -11.55
C LEU A 230 11.94 11.33 -12.07
N ASN A 231 12.81 11.93 -12.89
CA ASN A 231 12.54 13.20 -13.58
C ASN A 231 11.30 13.15 -14.49
N TYR A 232 10.84 11.97 -14.89
CA TYR A 232 9.59 11.81 -15.63
C TYR A 232 8.36 12.28 -14.82
N ILE A 233 8.41 12.25 -13.49
CA ILE A 233 7.37 12.83 -12.62
C ILE A 233 7.23 14.34 -12.87
N LEU A 234 8.35 15.05 -13.08
CA LEU A 234 8.36 16.47 -13.43
C LEU A 234 7.85 16.70 -14.86
N HIS A 235 8.18 15.81 -15.81
CA HIS A 235 7.65 15.86 -17.16
C HIS A 235 6.11 15.73 -17.17
N LEU A 236 5.56 14.68 -16.56
CA LEU A 236 4.12 14.46 -16.43
C LEU A 236 3.41 15.63 -15.75
N LYS A 237 3.99 16.16 -14.66
CA LYS A 237 3.42 17.29 -13.90
C LYS A 237 3.38 18.59 -14.70
N ASN A 238 4.36 18.82 -15.56
CA ASN A 238 4.37 19.97 -16.48
C ASN A 238 3.42 19.76 -17.67
N LYS A 239 3.21 18.51 -18.11
CA LYS A 239 2.36 18.12 -19.24
C LYS A 239 0.86 18.08 -18.88
N TYR A 240 0.53 17.69 -17.66
CA TYR A 240 -0.84 17.44 -17.19
C TYR A 240 -1.18 18.21 -15.92
N SER A 241 -1.29 19.54 -16.01
CA SER A 241 -1.52 20.45 -14.87
C SER A 241 -2.78 20.17 -14.03
N ASN A 242 -3.78 19.50 -14.62
CA ASN A 242 -5.08 19.21 -13.99
C ASN A 242 -5.22 17.74 -13.52
N ILE A 243 -4.15 16.94 -13.57
CA ILE A 243 -4.16 15.51 -13.21
C ILE A 243 -3.14 15.29 -12.08
N ASP A 244 -3.48 14.49 -11.08
CA ASP A 244 -2.55 14.16 -10.00
C ASP A 244 -1.46 13.22 -10.51
N ILE A 245 -0.19 13.60 -10.30
CA ILE A 245 0.93 12.72 -10.61
C ILE A 245 1.32 11.93 -9.37
N GLY A 246 1.65 10.66 -9.56
CA GLY A 246 2.15 9.78 -8.50
C GLY A 246 3.23 8.83 -9.01
N TYR A 247 3.63 7.90 -8.15
CA TYR A 247 4.72 6.95 -8.39
C TYR A 247 4.37 5.55 -7.87
N SER A 248 4.56 4.52 -8.72
CA SER A 248 4.48 3.11 -8.33
C SER A 248 5.88 2.49 -8.39
N GLY A 249 6.46 2.28 -7.22
CA GLY A 249 7.84 1.81 -7.07
C GLY A 249 7.96 0.30 -6.99
N HIS A 250 8.88 -0.26 -7.77
CA HIS A 250 9.24 -1.67 -7.76
C HIS A 250 10.75 -1.88 -7.53
N GLU A 251 11.50 -0.83 -7.16
CA GLU A 251 12.91 -0.90 -6.80
C GLU A 251 13.11 -1.49 -5.39
N TYR A 252 14.24 -2.14 -5.10
CA TYR A 252 14.48 -2.74 -3.77
C TYR A 252 14.47 -1.72 -2.61
N GLY A 253 14.96 -0.50 -2.87
CA GLY A 253 15.15 0.57 -1.89
C GLY A 253 13.90 1.42 -1.61
N LEU A 254 14.03 2.38 -0.68
CA LEU A 254 12.96 3.30 -0.27
C LEU A 254 13.27 4.78 -0.55
N TYR A 255 14.55 5.17 -0.55
CA TYR A 255 14.96 6.57 -0.65
C TYR A 255 14.54 7.23 -1.97
N THR A 256 14.59 6.46 -3.06
CA THR A 256 14.06 6.78 -4.39
C THR A 256 12.56 7.06 -4.35
N THR A 257 11.78 6.18 -3.71
CA THR A 257 10.34 6.40 -3.50
C THR A 257 10.07 7.68 -2.69
N VAL A 258 10.79 7.90 -1.57
CA VAL A 258 10.66 9.12 -0.75
C VAL A 258 11.01 10.38 -1.54
N ALA A 259 12.03 10.32 -2.40
CA ALA A 259 12.45 11.45 -3.24
C ALA A 259 11.39 11.91 -4.26
N THR A 260 10.36 11.09 -4.53
CA THR A 260 9.25 11.50 -5.42
C THR A 260 8.31 12.54 -4.81
N VAL A 261 8.20 12.59 -3.47
CA VAL A 261 7.38 13.57 -2.74
C VAL A 261 7.75 15.02 -3.10
N PRO A 262 9.02 15.49 -2.96
CA PRO A 262 9.39 16.85 -3.32
C PRO A 262 9.34 17.15 -4.82
N MET A 263 9.36 16.12 -5.68
CA MET A 263 9.12 16.29 -7.12
C MET A 263 7.63 16.57 -7.41
N GLY A 264 6.75 16.22 -6.48
CA GLY A 264 5.31 16.48 -6.51
C GLY A 264 4.45 15.24 -6.78
N ALA A 265 4.97 14.04 -6.50
CA ALA A 265 4.14 12.84 -6.44
C ALA A 265 3.18 12.96 -5.24
N LYS A 266 1.86 12.99 -5.52
CA LYS A 266 0.79 13.00 -4.51
C LYS A 266 0.33 11.61 -4.10
N TRP A 267 0.52 10.64 -4.98
CA TRP A 267 0.17 9.23 -4.77
C TRP A 267 1.43 8.38 -4.79
N ILE A 268 1.63 7.54 -3.78
CA ILE A 268 2.78 6.62 -3.68
C ILE A 268 2.25 5.20 -3.51
N GLU A 269 2.66 4.32 -4.43
CA GLU A 269 2.30 2.91 -4.45
C GLU A 269 3.57 2.06 -4.33
N ARG A 270 3.53 1.05 -3.47
CA ARG A 270 4.57 0.02 -3.32
C ARG A 270 3.90 -1.32 -3.07
N HIS A 271 4.38 -2.36 -3.75
CA HIS A 271 4.04 -3.75 -3.40
C HIS A 271 4.55 -4.08 -1.99
N ILE A 272 3.90 -5.01 -1.28
CA ILE A 272 4.35 -5.47 0.05
C ILE A 272 4.42 -6.98 0.17
N THR A 273 5.17 -7.40 1.18
CA THR A 273 5.17 -8.79 1.64
C THR A 273 5.42 -8.90 3.13
N LEU A 274 5.21 -10.10 3.69
CA LEU A 274 5.67 -10.46 5.03
C LEU A 274 7.16 -10.81 5.05
N ASP A 275 7.68 -11.38 3.96
CA ASP A 275 9.06 -11.81 3.81
C ASP A 275 9.45 -11.83 2.31
N ARG A 276 10.51 -11.10 1.95
CA ARG A 276 11.02 -10.98 0.57
C ARG A 276 11.48 -12.31 -0.05
N ARG A 277 11.65 -13.36 0.75
CA ARG A 277 12.07 -14.71 0.34
C ARG A 277 10.90 -15.65 0.02
N MET A 278 9.65 -15.22 0.24
CA MET A 278 8.47 -15.99 -0.15
C MET A 278 8.41 -16.23 -1.66
N TRP A 279 7.91 -17.39 -2.06
CA TRP A 279 7.78 -17.73 -3.48
C TRP A 279 6.70 -16.87 -4.15
N GLY A 280 7.06 -16.28 -5.29
CA GLY A 280 6.21 -15.44 -6.14
C GLY A 280 7.07 -14.42 -6.90
N SER A 281 6.55 -13.75 -7.93
CA SER A 281 7.37 -12.84 -8.75
C SER A 281 7.67 -11.50 -8.06
N ASP A 282 6.76 -11.06 -7.21
CA ASP A 282 6.71 -9.67 -6.76
C ASP A 282 7.35 -9.48 -5.36
N HIS A 283 7.75 -10.57 -4.70
CA HIS A 283 8.22 -10.54 -3.30
C HIS A 283 9.58 -9.84 -3.14
N SER A 284 10.48 -9.95 -4.12
CA SER A 284 11.81 -9.34 -4.08
C SER A 284 11.79 -7.80 -4.17
N SER A 285 10.83 -7.25 -4.92
CA SER A 285 10.55 -5.82 -5.12
C SER A 285 9.59 -5.24 -4.07
N SER A 286 8.82 -6.10 -3.42
CA SER A 286 7.91 -5.76 -2.33
C SER A 286 8.62 -5.15 -1.12
N VAL A 287 7.90 -4.39 -0.31
CA VAL A 287 8.37 -3.79 0.93
C VAL A 287 7.87 -4.60 2.13
N GLU A 288 8.77 -5.01 3.01
CA GLU A 288 8.46 -5.67 4.29
C GLU A 288 7.86 -4.68 5.31
N PRO A 289 7.24 -5.16 6.40
CA PRO A 289 6.59 -4.29 7.40
C PRO A 289 7.46 -3.13 7.85
N ASN A 290 8.72 -3.43 8.17
CA ASN A 290 9.69 -2.49 8.71
C ASN A 290 10.16 -1.44 7.69
N GLY A 291 10.04 -1.75 6.39
CA GLY A 291 10.35 -0.85 5.30
C GLY A 291 9.24 0.15 5.08
N LEU A 292 7.97 -0.30 5.09
CA LEU A 292 6.86 0.59 4.80
C LEU A 292 6.53 1.53 5.98
N PHE A 293 6.77 1.11 7.23
CA PHE A 293 6.75 2.06 8.36
C PHE A 293 7.80 3.18 8.21
N LYS A 294 9.02 2.83 7.78
CA LYS A 294 10.07 3.82 7.49
C LYS A 294 9.68 4.69 6.28
N LEU A 295 9.04 4.13 5.27
CA LEU A 295 8.58 4.86 4.08
C LEU A 295 7.47 5.86 4.42
N VAL A 296 6.38 5.45 5.07
CA VAL A 296 5.29 6.38 5.43
C VAL A 296 5.80 7.46 6.39
N MET A 297 6.58 7.07 7.41
CA MET A 297 7.20 8.04 8.32
C MET A 297 8.12 9.03 7.58
N ALA A 298 8.92 8.57 6.61
CA ALA A 298 9.75 9.44 5.80
C ALA A 298 8.93 10.35 4.88
N VAL A 299 7.88 9.84 4.22
CA VAL A 299 6.94 10.63 3.40
C VAL A 299 6.29 11.73 4.24
N ARG A 300 5.65 11.40 5.37
CA ARG A 300 5.00 12.38 6.26
C ARG A 300 5.99 13.40 6.83
N ASN A 301 7.22 12.97 7.16
CA ASN A 301 8.27 13.89 7.59
C ASN A 301 8.75 14.81 6.46
N VAL A 302 8.85 14.34 5.22
CA VAL A 302 9.25 15.14 4.06
C VAL A 302 8.15 16.13 3.66
N GLU A 303 6.88 15.70 3.60
CA GLU A 303 5.71 16.59 3.39
C GLU A 303 5.73 17.75 4.40
N LYS A 304 5.95 17.44 5.69
CA LYS A 304 6.05 18.42 6.77
C LYS A 304 7.31 19.29 6.68
N ALA A 305 8.43 18.75 6.20
CA ALA A 305 9.71 19.47 6.11
C ALA A 305 9.83 20.39 4.89
N MET A 306 9.09 20.11 3.80
CA MET A 306 9.01 21.00 2.63
C MET A 306 8.45 22.38 3.00
N GLY A 307 7.43 22.41 3.87
CA GLY A 307 6.81 23.66 4.32
C GLY A 307 6.15 24.48 3.19
N PRO A 308 5.90 25.78 3.42
CA PRO A 308 5.20 26.63 2.46
C PRO A 308 6.10 27.22 1.34
N GLY A 309 7.42 26.97 1.39
CA GLY A 309 8.39 27.65 0.54
C GLY A 309 8.52 29.16 0.82
N GLY A 310 9.05 29.90 -0.16
CA GLY A 310 9.22 31.36 -0.11
C GLY A 310 10.50 31.86 0.58
N PRO A 311 10.59 33.17 0.87
CA PRO A 311 11.76 33.79 1.51
C PRO A 311 12.06 33.23 2.91
N ARG A 312 13.33 33.25 3.34
CA ARG A 312 13.75 32.68 4.63
C ARG A 312 13.07 33.39 5.81
N LYS A 313 12.16 32.68 6.48
CA LYS A 313 11.64 33.00 7.81
C LYS A 313 12.58 32.45 8.89
N LEU A 314 12.85 33.24 9.93
CA LEU A 314 13.56 32.76 11.13
C LEU A 314 12.55 32.14 12.11
N TYR A 315 12.87 30.96 12.63
CA TYR A 315 12.07 30.31 13.68
C TYR A 315 12.56 30.70 15.09
N ARG A 316 11.71 30.56 16.12
CA ARG A 316 12.06 30.91 17.51
C ARG A 316 13.35 30.21 17.99
N SER A 317 13.53 28.94 17.64
CA SER A 317 14.75 28.17 17.92
C SER A 317 16.01 28.74 17.26
N GLU A 318 15.90 29.30 16.05
CA GLU A 318 17.00 30.02 15.40
C GLU A 318 17.27 31.39 16.02
N LEU A 319 16.27 32.07 16.57
CA LEU A 319 16.45 33.36 17.23
C LEU A 319 17.31 33.23 18.50
N GLU A 320 17.04 32.22 19.33
CA GLU A 320 17.87 31.94 20.52
C GLU A 320 19.31 31.62 20.12
N LYS A 321 19.51 30.76 19.09
CA LYS A 321 20.85 30.43 18.57
C LYS A 321 21.53 31.61 17.89
N ARG A 322 20.78 32.51 17.23
CA ARG A 322 21.31 33.75 16.66
C ARG A 322 21.83 34.66 17.78
N LYS A 323 21.07 34.85 18.85
CA LYS A 323 21.48 35.64 20.01
C LYS A 323 22.75 35.07 20.66
N SER A 324 22.78 33.75 20.91
CA SER A 324 23.93 33.12 21.56
C SER A 324 25.21 33.04 20.71
N LEU A 325 25.13 33.15 19.38
CA LEU A 325 26.27 32.94 18.47
C LEU A 325 26.71 34.16 17.66
N ARG A 326 25.88 35.21 17.55
CA ARG A 326 26.23 36.43 16.78
C ARG A 326 26.47 37.66 17.65
N GLY A 327 26.13 37.59 18.94
CA GLY A 327 26.13 38.74 19.85
C GLY A 327 25.09 39.78 19.47
N ASP A 328 25.09 40.88 20.21
CA ASP A 328 24.25 42.04 19.90
C ASP A 328 24.93 42.87 18.79
N ARG A 329 24.26 42.91 17.63
CA ARG A 329 24.57 43.72 16.43
C ARG A 329 23.27 44.19 15.80
#